data_AF-A0A8C7NA32-F1
#
_entry.id   AF-A0A8C7NA32-F1
#
_cell.length_a   1.000
_cell.length_b   1.000
_cell.length_c   1.000
_cell.angle_alpha   90.00
_cell.angle_beta   90.00
_cell.angle_gamma   90.00
#
_symmetry.space_group_name_H-M   'P 1'
#
loop_
_entity.id
_entity.type
_entity.pdbx_description
1 polymer ?
#
loop_
_entity_poly.entity_id
_entity_poly.type
_entity_poly.pdbx_seq_one_letter_code
_entity_poly.pdbx_strand_id
1 'polypeptide(L)'
;MAFGDLLEQNFVASVPPHHCSVHRNLSLSSLSPEQVLLLTVPQDIKNSRPERCLRYAAPQWQLLSENGTYSLKVKRDSSNDTEDLLDAELQGCKDGWEYSMTEMSSTIISEWDLVCDLRSLKQMGQTIYMGGVLVGAVIFGGLSDRFGRRFLLLISNLLMAVGGTCAAFSTSFSVFCLFRFITGMALSGLGLNSFSLIVEWIPTRVRTVVGTGTGYCYTMGQLILAVVAYFIRDWRWLTLAVSVPFYITFLYSWWFLESARWLVLNRKSEQAVKNLKTVARINGRREEGDRINLEMLQDSMKKEMSCSQGSYSVVDLLRTPTMRNITICLSAVWFSTSFAYYGLSMDLQKFGVDIYLIQVIFGAVDIPAKVVVTVSMSIFGRRPSQCAALILSGVTILINILVPYEKQTVRTTLAVLGKGCLAASFNCCYLYSGELYPTIIRQNGMGWVSMMARVGAMVAPMVLLLGEAVPWLPGFIYGVAPILSGVVAIYLPETLGAPLPDTIQDVDERSCKKTILNASPKKEELDMLCLVSSELFQLALLWHCGDP
;
A
#
# COMPACT_ATOMS: atom_id res chain seq x y z
N MET A 1 -3.88 1.73 -15.05
CA MET A 1 -2.47 2.17 -15.17
C MET A 1 -1.91 2.81 -13.90
N ALA A 2 -2.50 3.87 -13.33
CA ALA A 2 -1.93 4.61 -12.18
C ALA A 2 -1.48 3.76 -10.97
N PHE A 3 -2.27 2.78 -10.55
CA PHE A 3 -1.83 1.85 -9.50
C PHE A 3 -0.74 0.88 -9.95
N GLY A 4 -0.73 0.56 -11.25
CA GLY A 4 0.29 -0.30 -11.83
C GLY A 4 1.66 0.36 -11.73
N ASP A 5 1.77 1.66 -12.00
CA ASP A 5 3.02 2.43 -11.90
C ASP A 5 3.70 2.34 -10.52
N LEU A 6 2.91 2.20 -9.45
CA LEU A 6 3.39 1.99 -8.07
C LEU A 6 4.12 0.65 -7.90
N LEU A 7 3.66 -0.38 -8.60
CA LEU A 7 4.15 -1.76 -8.55
C LEU A 7 5.07 -2.10 -9.74
N GLU A 8 5.24 -1.18 -10.69
CA GLU A 8 6.13 -1.33 -11.85
C GLU A 8 7.57 -1.65 -11.43
N GLN A 9 8.02 -1.07 -10.32
CA GLN A 9 9.34 -1.31 -9.75
C GLN A 9 9.63 -2.80 -9.52
N ASN A 10 8.61 -3.63 -9.26
CA ASN A 10 8.79 -5.07 -9.07
C ASN A 10 9.33 -5.75 -10.33
N PHE A 11 8.97 -5.24 -11.51
CA PHE A 11 9.43 -5.76 -12.80
C PHE A 11 10.70 -5.07 -13.25
N VAL A 12 10.71 -3.73 -13.21
CA VAL A 12 11.83 -2.89 -13.69
C VAL A 12 13.10 -3.08 -12.85
N ALA A 13 12.95 -3.28 -11.53
CA ALA A 13 14.06 -3.46 -10.58
C ALA A 13 14.22 -4.92 -10.11
N SER A 14 13.75 -5.88 -10.91
CA SER A 14 14.03 -7.29 -10.68
C SER A 14 15.53 -7.53 -10.73
N VAL A 15 16.03 -8.31 -9.77
CA VAL A 15 17.45 -8.69 -9.70
C VAL A 15 17.63 -10.01 -10.44
N PRO A 16 18.21 -10.01 -11.66
CA PRO A 16 18.52 -11.24 -12.36
C PRO A 16 19.62 -12.03 -11.63
N PRO A 17 19.70 -13.36 -11.84
CA PRO A 17 20.85 -14.16 -11.42
C PRO A 17 22.13 -13.56 -12.02
N HIS A 18 23.15 -13.39 -11.19
CA HIS A 18 24.41 -12.76 -11.57
C HIS A 18 25.59 -13.38 -10.86
N HIS A 19 26.76 -13.24 -11.49
CA HIS A 19 28.07 -13.60 -10.97
C HIS A 19 29.10 -12.56 -11.42
N CYS A 20 30.29 -12.59 -10.81
CA CYS A 20 31.36 -11.68 -11.22
C CYS A 20 31.83 -12.00 -12.64
N SER A 21 32.14 -10.96 -13.42
CA SER A 21 32.80 -11.13 -14.71
C SER A 21 34.19 -11.76 -14.58
N VAL A 22 34.59 -12.47 -15.64
CA VAL A 22 35.91 -13.07 -15.80
C VAL A 22 36.99 -11.99 -15.82
N HIS A 23 38.17 -12.31 -15.28
CA HIS A 23 39.32 -11.41 -15.31
C HIS A 23 39.65 -11.01 -16.76
N ARG A 24 39.74 -9.70 -17.02
CA ARG A 24 40.03 -9.15 -18.36
C ARG A 24 41.34 -9.67 -18.98
N ASN A 25 42.27 -10.13 -18.15
CA ASN A 25 43.59 -10.61 -18.57
C ASN A 25 43.63 -12.11 -18.92
N LEU A 26 42.53 -12.87 -18.76
CA LEU A 26 42.48 -14.27 -19.18
C LEU A 26 41.93 -14.40 -20.61
N SER A 27 42.78 -14.82 -21.55
CA SER A 27 42.41 -15.22 -22.90
C SER A 27 41.99 -16.69 -22.95
N LEU A 28 40.77 -16.99 -22.52
CA LEU A 28 40.21 -18.36 -22.41
C LEU A 28 39.63 -18.90 -23.75
N SER A 29 40.35 -18.77 -24.86
CA SER A 29 39.85 -19.15 -26.19
C SER A 29 39.60 -20.65 -26.39
N SER A 30 40.04 -21.52 -25.47
CA SER A 30 39.97 -22.98 -25.57
C SER A 30 39.09 -23.68 -24.52
N LEU A 31 38.41 -22.95 -23.63
CA LEU A 31 37.66 -23.52 -22.50
C LEU A 31 36.16 -23.27 -22.63
N SER A 32 35.33 -24.21 -22.15
CA SER A 32 33.88 -24.03 -22.18
C SER A 32 33.43 -22.98 -21.15
N PRO A 33 32.31 -22.26 -21.36
CA PRO A 33 31.84 -21.22 -20.44
C PRO A 33 31.64 -21.71 -19.00
N GLU A 34 31.22 -22.97 -18.84
CA GLU A 34 31.02 -23.61 -17.53
C GLU A 34 32.34 -23.88 -16.81
N GLN A 35 33.37 -24.29 -17.55
CA GLN A 35 34.72 -24.47 -17.01
C GLN A 35 35.31 -23.14 -16.58
N VAL A 36 35.12 -22.08 -17.37
CA VAL A 36 35.55 -20.72 -17.01
C VAL A 36 34.88 -20.25 -15.72
N LEU A 37 33.57 -20.48 -15.59
CA LEU A 37 32.82 -20.11 -14.40
C LEU A 37 33.33 -20.85 -13.16
N LEU A 38 33.56 -22.17 -13.27
CA LEU A 38 34.09 -22.99 -12.18
C LEU A 38 35.47 -22.51 -11.71
N LEU A 39 36.34 -22.13 -12.65
CA LEU A 39 37.69 -21.62 -12.37
C LEU A 39 37.71 -20.27 -11.66
N THR A 40 36.69 -19.43 -11.90
CA THR A 40 36.74 -18.00 -11.57
C THR A 40 35.81 -17.61 -10.44
N VAL A 41 34.69 -18.32 -10.28
CA VAL A 41 33.67 -18.01 -9.28
C VAL A 41 33.45 -19.23 -8.37
N PRO A 42 33.59 -19.07 -7.05
CA PRO A 42 33.28 -20.14 -6.11
C PRO A 42 31.81 -20.55 -6.17
N GLN A 43 31.52 -21.82 -5.92
CA GLN A 43 30.15 -22.31 -5.82
C GLN A 43 29.66 -22.33 -4.37
N ASP A 44 28.41 -21.93 -4.16
CA ASP A 44 27.73 -21.97 -2.88
C ASP A 44 27.53 -23.43 -2.43
N ILE A 45 28.03 -23.74 -1.23
CA ILE A 45 28.13 -25.07 -0.62
C ILE A 45 26.75 -25.74 -0.49
N LYS A 46 25.65 -24.98 -0.43
CA LYS A 46 24.30 -25.54 -0.22
C LYS A 46 23.57 -25.94 -1.50
N ASN A 47 23.81 -25.26 -2.62
CA ASN A 47 22.96 -25.38 -3.82
C ASN A 47 23.75 -25.52 -5.14
N SER A 48 25.08 -25.61 -5.09
CA SER A 48 25.95 -25.67 -6.28
C SER A 48 25.72 -24.50 -7.26
N ARG A 49 25.33 -23.33 -6.75
CA ARG A 49 25.13 -22.10 -7.55
C ARG A 49 26.34 -21.20 -7.41
N PRO A 50 26.76 -20.47 -8.46
CA PRO A 50 27.88 -19.54 -8.36
C PRO A 50 27.60 -18.47 -7.30
N GLU A 51 28.64 -18.12 -6.53
CA GLU A 51 28.57 -17.03 -5.56
C GLU A 51 28.38 -15.69 -6.30
N ARG A 52 27.48 -14.85 -5.78
CA ARG A 52 26.95 -13.70 -6.54
C ARG A 52 27.85 -12.47 -6.54
N CYS A 53 28.63 -12.28 -5.47
CA CYS A 53 29.36 -11.03 -5.19
C CYS A 53 30.86 -11.20 -4.99
N LEU A 54 31.34 -12.44 -4.98
CA LEU A 54 32.74 -12.78 -4.74
C LEU A 54 33.23 -13.66 -5.88
N ARG A 55 34.50 -13.51 -6.20
CA ARG A 55 35.25 -14.34 -7.16
C ARG A 55 36.59 -14.71 -6.57
N TYR A 56 37.23 -15.73 -7.13
CA TYR A 56 38.62 -16.04 -6.79
C TYR A 56 39.53 -14.89 -7.25
N ALA A 57 40.50 -14.50 -6.43
CA ALA A 57 41.48 -13.46 -6.79
C ALA A 57 42.40 -13.91 -7.94
N ALA A 58 42.65 -15.22 -8.05
CA ALA A 58 43.32 -15.85 -9.17
C ALA A 58 42.52 -17.09 -9.64
N PRO A 59 42.47 -17.38 -10.95
CA PRO A 59 41.76 -18.53 -11.48
C PRO A 59 42.31 -19.84 -10.90
N GLN A 60 41.41 -20.69 -10.40
CA GLN A 60 41.76 -21.92 -9.70
C GLN A 60 41.85 -23.10 -10.68
N TRP A 61 42.91 -23.15 -11.49
CA TRP A 61 43.16 -24.18 -12.52
C TRP A 61 43.07 -25.62 -12.01
N GLN A 62 43.32 -25.83 -10.72
CA GLN A 62 43.28 -27.13 -10.06
C GLN A 62 41.87 -27.75 -10.08
N LEU A 63 40.81 -26.95 -10.18
CA LEU A 63 39.42 -27.41 -10.26
C LEU A 63 39.09 -28.17 -11.55
N LEU A 64 39.92 -28.06 -12.60
CA LEU A 64 39.76 -28.82 -13.83
C LEU A 64 40.49 -30.18 -13.82
N SER A 65 41.28 -30.47 -12.79
CA SER A 65 42.02 -31.73 -12.72
C SER A 65 41.11 -32.87 -12.21
N GLU A 66 40.82 -33.84 -13.08
CA GLU A 66 39.84 -34.93 -12.87
C GLU A 66 40.17 -35.94 -11.75
N ASN A 67 41.25 -35.77 -10.97
CA ASN A 67 41.71 -36.83 -10.05
C ASN A 67 41.86 -36.43 -8.57
N GLY A 68 41.07 -35.48 -8.08
CA GLY A 68 41.00 -35.24 -6.65
C GLY A 68 39.69 -34.60 -6.20
N THR A 69 38.92 -35.34 -5.40
CA THR A 69 37.93 -34.78 -4.48
C THR A 69 38.63 -33.86 -3.48
N TYR A 70 38.96 -32.64 -3.89
CA TYR A 70 39.43 -31.59 -3.00
C TYR A 70 38.28 -30.61 -2.76
N SER A 71 37.64 -30.74 -1.60
CA SER A 71 36.68 -29.74 -1.12
C SER A 71 37.43 -28.50 -0.64
N LEU A 72 37.38 -27.41 -1.42
CA LEU A 72 37.87 -26.10 -0.99
C LEU A 72 37.01 -25.58 0.18
N LYS A 73 37.60 -25.41 1.37
CA LYS A 73 36.99 -24.64 2.46
C LYS A 73 37.32 -23.16 2.25
N VAL A 74 36.28 -22.35 2.00
CA VAL A 74 36.40 -20.89 1.90
C VAL A 74 36.47 -20.30 3.31
N LYS A 75 37.58 -19.63 3.65
CA LYS A 75 37.78 -18.96 4.94
C LYS A 75 36.96 -17.65 4.96
N ARG A 76 35.85 -17.64 5.71
CA ARG A 76 35.19 -16.41 6.18
C ARG A 76 35.64 -16.17 7.62
N ASP A 77 36.51 -15.18 7.76
CA ASP A 77 37.07 -14.66 9.01
C ASP A 77 38.05 -15.56 9.79
N SER A 78 38.98 -14.84 10.39
CA SER A 78 40.18 -15.28 11.07
C SER A 78 39.90 -16.04 12.36
N SER A 79 40.06 -17.37 12.33
CA SER A 79 40.52 -18.14 13.49
C SER A 79 41.53 -19.17 13.01
N ASN A 80 42.75 -19.06 13.56
CA ASN A 80 43.85 -19.98 13.34
C ASN A 80 43.44 -21.38 13.76
N ASP A 81 43.51 -22.33 12.82
CA ASP A 81 44.07 -23.66 13.05
C ASP A 81 44.54 -24.20 11.69
N THR A 82 45.79 -24.65 11.67
CA THR A 82 46.57 -25.12 10.52
C THR A 82 46.33 -26.59 10.24
N GLU A 83 46.00 -26.93 9.00
CA GLU A 83 46.46 -28.15 8.31
C GLU A 83 46.32 -27.92 6.78
N ASP A 84 47.37 -28.29 6.03
CA ASP A 84 47.65 -27.91 4.64
C ASP A 84 46.49 -28.17 3.65
N LEU A 85 45.70 -27.13 3.38
CA LEU A 85 44.67 -27.05 2.34
C LEU A 85 44.74 -25.65 1.72
N LEU A 86 44.82 -25.56 0.39
CA LEU A 86 45.03 -24.31 -0.35
C LEU A 86 43.92 -23.27 -0.04
N ASP A 87 44.29 -22.22 0.70
CA ASP A 87 43.46 -21.06 1.00
C ASP A 87 43.26 -20.23 -0.30
N ALA A 88 42.13 -20.42 -1.00
CA ALA A 88 41.80 -19.60 -2.15
C ALA A 88 41.33 -18.20 -1.72
N GLU A 89 42.13 -17.17 -2.02
CA GLU A 89 41.80 -15.78 -1.70
C GLU A 89 40.59 -15.31 -2.54
N LEU A 90 39.59 -14.73 -1.87
CA LEU A 90 38.39 -14.17 -2.50
C LEU A 90 38.47 -12.65 -2.61
N GLN A 91 37.97 -12.13 -3.72
CA GLN A 91 37.88 -10.70 -3.98
C GLN A 91 36.49 -10.33 -4.50
N GLY A 92 36.05 -9.09 -4.25
CA GLY A 92 34.85 -8.54 -4.87
C GLY A 92 34.97 -8.39 -6.40
N CYS A 93 33.83 -8.30 -7.09
CA CYS A 93 33.78 -8.17 -8.55
C CYS A 93 34.30 -6.81 -9.03
N LYS A 94 35.60 -6.69 -9.34
CA LYS A 94 36.19 -5.42 -9.84
C LYS A 94 36.02 -5.19 -11.34
N ASP A 95 35.93 -6.26 -12.13
CA ASP A 95 35.91 -6.18 -13.61
C ASP A 95 34.50 -6.02 -14.20
N GLY A 96 33.47 -5.98 -13.35
CA GLY A 96 32.04 -5.92 -13.71
C GLY A 96 31.29 -7.21 -13.38
N TRP A 97 30.04 -7.29 -13.81
CA TRP A 97 29.13 -8.41 -13.55
C TRP A 97 28.60 -9.00 -14.86
N GLU A 98 28.25 -10.28 -14.81
CA GLU A 98 27.56 -10.97 -15.89
C GLU A 98 26.20 -11.44 -15.39
N TYR A 99 25.16 -11.21 -16.20
CA TYR A 99 23.76 -11.43 -15.83
C TYR A 99 23.13 -12.49 -16.71
N SER A 100 22.41 -13.43 -16.09
CA SER A 100 21.59 -14.40 -16.83
C SER A 100 20.21 -13.80 -17.14
N MET A 101 20.00 -13.45 -18.42
CA MET A 101 18.82 -12.75 -18.94
C MET A 101 17.76 -13.69 -19.54
N THR A 102 17.56 -14.87 -18.94
CA THR A 102 16.61 -15.87 -19.45
C THR A 102 15.15 -15.46 -19.25
N GLU A 103 14.83 -14.83 -18.11
CA GLU A 103 13.47 -14.41 -17.76
C GLU A 103 13.15 -12.97 -18.21
N MET A 104 14.16 -12.11 -18.33
CA MET A 104 14.03 -10.67 -18.61
C MET A 104 15.10 -10.20 -19.58
N SER A 105 14.79 -9.21 -20.44
CA SER A 105 15.74 -8.71 -21.44
C SER A 105 16.67 -7.63 -20.89
N SER A 106 16.18 -6.75 -20.02
CA SER A 106 16.98 -5.70 -19.38
C SER A 106 16.26 -5.18 -18.13
N THR A 107 16.99 -4.89 -17.05
CA THR A 107 16.47 -4.27 -15.83
C THR A 107 17.33 -3.08 -15.41
N ILE A 108 16.79 -2.19 -14.55
CA ILE A 108 17.59 -1.08 -14.01
C ILE A 108 18.78 -1.58 -13.18
N ILE A 109 18.68 -2.80 -12.65
CA ILE A 109 19.74 -3.41 -11.85
C ILE A 109 20.90 -3.84 -12.75
N SER A 110 20.60 -4.43 -13.92
CA SER A 110 21.64 -4.89 -14.84
C SER A 110 22.24 -3.78 -15.69
N GLU A 111 21.52 -2.67 -15.90
CA GLU A 111 22.04 -1.57 -16.71
C GLU A 111 22.99 -0.65 -15.92
N TRP A 112 22.76 -0.50 -14.62
CA TRP A 112 23.58 0.34 -13.73
C TRP A 112 24.33 -0.46 -12.66
N ASP A 113 24.43 -1.78 -12.84
CA ASP A 113 25.15 -2.69 -11.95
C ASP A 113 24.83 -2.52 -10.45
N LEU A 114 23.53 -2.40 -10.12
CA LEU A 114 23.05 -2.10 -8.76
C LEU A 114 22.98 -3.36 -7.87
N VAL A 115 24.06 -4.13 -7.86
CA VAL A 115 24.20 -5.38 -7.12
C VAL A 115 25.24 -5.26 -6.01
N CYS A 116 25.29 -6.25 -5.12
CA CYS A 116 26.27 -6.33 -4.02
C CYS A 116 26.30 -5.05 -3.17
N ASP A 117 27.39 -4.28 -3.18
CA ASP A 117 27.55 -3.06 -2.38
C ASP A 117 26.50 -1.98 -2.69
N LEU A 118 26.01 -1.95 -3.94
CA LEU A 118 25.02 -0.98 -4.42
C LEU A 118 23.58 -1.50 -4.34
N ARG A 119 23.35 -2.68 -3.76
CA ARG A 119 22.01 -3.30 -3.66
C ARG A 119 21.00 -2.43 -2.92
N SER A 120 21.45 -1.67 -1.92
CA SER A 120 20.59 -0.80 -1.11
C SER A 120 19.89 0.28 -1.94
N LEU A 121 20.50 0.68 -3.07
CA LEU A 121 19.96 1.67 -3.99
C LEU A 121 18.61 1.23 -4.60
N LYS A 122 18.40 -0.08 -4.80
CA LYS A 122 17.10 -0.61 -5.27
C LYS A 122 15.96 -0.21 -4.35
N GLN A 123 16.10 -0.44 -3.04
CA GLN A 123 15.06 -0.11 -2.06
C GLN A 123 14.95 1.40 -1.88
N MET A 124 16.08 2.12 -1.92
CA MET A 124 16.09 3.57 -1.88
C MET A 124 15.27 4.19 -3.03
N GLY A 125 15.40 3.67 -4.26
CA GLY A 125 14.60 4.13 -5.40
C GLY A 125 13.09 4.00 -5.17
N GLN A 126 12.65 2.90 -4.56
CA GLN A 126 11.24 2.71 -4.22
C GLN A 126 10.77 3.63 -3.09
N THR A 127 11.59 3.84 -2.07
CA THR A 127 11.30 4.81 -0.99
C THR A 127 11.26 6.23 -1.51
N ILE A 128 12.13 6.62 -2.46
CA ILE A 128 12.09 7.92 -3.13
C ILE A 128 10.76 8.09 -3.87
N TYR A 129 10.32 7.09 -4.63
CA TYR A 129 9.02 7.13 -5.30
C TYR A 129 7.87 7.31 -4.30
N MET A 130 7.86 6.54 -3.21
CA MET A 130 6.84 6.67 -2.14
C MET A 130 6.91 8.02 -1.40
N GLY A 131 8.11 8.58 -1.23
CA GLY A 131 8.32 9.93 -0.73
C GLY A 131 7.70 10.98 -1.66
N GLY A 132 7.84 10.80 -2.98
CA GLY A 132 7.14 11.59 -3.99
C GLY A 132 5.62 11.51 -3.82
N VAL A 133 5.06 10.32 -3.61
CA VAL A 133 3.62 10.13 -3.36
C VAL A 133 3.14 10.87 -2.11
N LEU A 134 3.92 10.84 -1.02
CA LEU A 134 3.63 11.58 0.21
C LEU A 134 3.66 13.10 -0.01
N VAL A 135 4.73 13.62 -0.61
CA VAL A 135 4.88 15.05 -0.90
C VAL A 135 3.79 15.53 -1.86
N GLY A 136 3.48 14.73 -2.88
CA GLY A 136 2.39 15.00 -3.81
C GLY A 136 1.02 15.07 -3.14
N ALA A 137 0.75 14.21 -2.15
CA ALA A 137 -0.51 14.26 -1.41
C ALA A 137 -0.71 15.61 -0.70
N VAL A 138 0.34 16.10 -0.04
CA VAL A 138 0.31 17.37 0.70
C VAL A 138 0.18 18.54 -0.27
N ILE A 139 1.01 18.58 -1.31
CA ILE A 139 1.07 19.69 -2.26
C ILE A 139 -0.16 19.73 -3.15
N PHE A 140 -0.46 18.66 -3.90
CA PHE A 140 -1.61 18.64 -4.81
C PHE A 140 -2.94 18.63 -4.06
N GLY A 141 -2.99 18.07 -2.85
CA GLY A 141 -4.16 18.18 -1.97
C GLY A 141 -4.48 19.64 -1.65
N GLY A 142 -3.53 20.37 -1.06
CA GLY A 142 -3.74 21.77 -0.66
C GLY A 142 -3.89 22.73 -1.84
N LEU A 143 -3.18 22.50 -2.95
CA LEU A 143 -3.32 23.32 -4.16
C LEU A 143 -4.69 23.12 -4.83
N SER A 144 -5.31 21.94 -4.71
CA SER A 144 -6.58 21.63 -5.38
C SER A 144 -7.73 22.50 -4.91
N ASP A 145 -7.68 22.89 -3.64
CA ASP A 145 -8.66 23.79 -3.03
C ASP A 145 -8.49 25.22 -3.54
N ARG A 146 -7.26 25.63 -3.88
CA ARG A 146 -6.95 27.00 -4.37
C ARG A 146 -7.13 27.17 -5.87
N PHE A 147 -6.67 26.21 -6.66
CA PHE A 147 -6.60 26.32 -8.13
C PHE A 147 -7.71 25.55 -8.86
N GLY A 148 -8.42 24.66 -8.16
CA GLY A 148 -9.45 23.81 -8.74
C GLY A 148 -8.95 22.39 -9.01
N ARG A 149 -9.89 21.46 -9.09
CA ARG A 149 -9.62 20.01 -9.11
C ARG A 149 -9.29 19.57 -10.53
N ARG A 150 -9.98 20.11 -11.53
CA ARG A 150 -9.71 19.83 -12.95
C ARG A 150 -8.31 20.29 -13.36
N PHE A 151 -7.92 21.50 -12.97
CA PHE A 151 -6.62 22.07 -13.34
C PHE A 151 -5.47 21.20 -12.82
N LEU A 152 -5.52 20.81 -11.54
CA LEU A 152 -4.50 19.93 -10.99
C LEU A 152 -4.55 18.51 -11.55
N LEU A 153 -5.73 17.98 -11.87
CA LEU A 153 -5.84 16.69 -12.54
C LEU A 153 -5.13 16.71 -13.91
N LEU A 154 -5.24 17.80 -14.68
CA LEU A 154 -4.53 17.96 -15.96
C LEU A 154 -3.01 18.03 -15.74
N ILE A 155 -2.55 18.83 -14.79
CA ILE A 155 -1.11 18.92 -14.44
C ILE A 155 -0.58 17.56 -13.99
N SER A 156 -1.29 16.85 -13.11
CA SER A 156 -0.86 15.54 -12.62
C SER A 156 -0.80 14.51 -13.74
N ASN A 157 -1.76 14.48 -14.67
CA ASN A 157 -1.67 13.59 -15.85
C ASN A 157 -0.46 13.93 -16.72
N LEU A 158 -0.21 15.21 -16.98
CA LEU A 158 0.94 15.64 -17.78
C LEU A 158 2.27 15.29 -17.11
N LEU A 159 2.40 15.55 -15.81
CA LEU A 159 3.59 15.20 -15.03
C LEU A 159 3.82 13.68 -14.98
N MET A 160 2.76 12.88 -14.89
CA MET A 160 2.86 11.43 -14.96
C MET A 160 3.37 10.98 -16.34
N ALA A 161 2.76 11.47 -17.41
CA ALA A 161 3.09 11.11 -18.77
C ALA A 161 4.53 11.49 -19.16
N VAL A 162 4.91 12.75 -18.91
CA VAL A 162 6.23 13.29 -19.22
C VAL A 162 7.28 12.72 -18.27
N GLY A 163 7.00 12.67 -16.96
CA GLY A 163 7.91 12.13 -15.96
C GLY A 163 8.25 10.66 -16.22
N GLY A 164 7.25 9.83 -16.52
CA GLY A 164 7.48 8.41 -16.85
C GLY A 164 8.26 8.24 -18.15
N THR A 165 7.94 9.03 -19.17
CA THR A 165 8.71 9.04 -20.44
C THR A 165 10.17 9.42 -20.20
N CYS A 166 10.44 10.48 -19.43
CA CYS A 166 11.79 10.89 -19.08
C CYS A 166 12.51 9.84 -18.21
N ALA A 167 11.80 9.13 -17.33
CA ALA A 167 12.38 8.01 -16.57
C ALA A 167 12.84 6.89 -17.49
N ALA A 168 12.06 6.55 -18.51
CA ALA A 168 12.44 5.52 -19.50
C ALA A 168 13.67 5.89 -20.33
N PHE A 169 13.92 7.19 -20.57
CA PHE A 169 15.11 7.68 -21.29
C PHE A 169 16.27 8.07 -20.36
N SER A 170 16.14 7.85 -19.06
CA SER A 170 17.21 8.19 -18.11
C SER A 170 18.49 7.42 -18.42
N THR A 171 19.63 8.10 -18.30
CA THR A 171 20.97 7.54 -18.54
C THR A 171 21.71 7.22 -17.24
N SER A 172 21.20 7.68 -16.10
CA SER A 172 21.77 7.49 -14.78
C SER A 172 20.67 7.20 -13.76
N PHE A 173 20.99 6.34 -12.79
CA PHE A 173 20.08 5.96 -11.70
C PHE A 173 19.57 7.17 -10.89
N SER A 174 20.38 8.22 -10.71
CA SER A 174 19.95 9.43 -9.98
C SER A 174 18.88 10.21 -10.74
N VAL A 175 19.04 10.32 -12.07
CA VAL A 175 18.07 10.97 -12.96
C VAL A 175 16.78 10.16 -13.01
N PHE A 176 16.90 8.82 -13.07
CA PHE A 176 15.77 7.91 -12.94
C PHE A 176 15.00 8.15 -11.63
N CYS A 177 15.70 8.19 -10.49
CA CYS A 177 15.08 8.44 -9.19
C CYS A 177 14.37 9.80 -9.11
N LEU A 178 14.95 10.86 -9.71
CA LEU A 178 14.32 12.17 -9.77
C LEU A 178 12.99 12.12 -10.54
N PHE A 179 12.97 11.51 -11.73
CA PHE A 179 11.73 11.39 -12.49
C PHE A 179 10.72 10.47 -11.81
N ARG A 180 11.18 9.39 -11.16
CA ARG A 180 10.32 8.54 -10.33
C ARG A 180 9.70 9.33 -9.18
N PHE A 181 10.45 10.17 -8.48
CA PHE A 181 9.91 11.06 -7.45
C PHE A 181 8.80 11.97 -8.00
N ILE A 182 9.02 12.57 -9.18
CA ILE A 182 8.03 13.42 -9.86
C ILE A 182 6.78 12.62 -10.25
N THR A 183 6.93 11.41 -10.81
CA THR A 183 5.79 10.53 -11.12
C THR A 183 5.03 10.10 -9.86
N GLY A 184 5.73 9.86 -8.74
CA GLY A 184 5.10 9.59 -7.45
C GLY A 184 4.26 10.78 -6.96
N MET A 185 4.79 12.01 -7.07
CA MET A 185 4.01 13.22 -6.77
C MET A 185 2.76 13.33 -7.65
N ALA A 186 2.93 13.07 -8.95
CA ALA A 186 1.85 13.08 -9.93
C ALA A 186 0.79 12.00 -9.65
N LEU A 187 1.18 10.80 -9.21
CA LEU A 187 0.26 9.72 -8.85
C LEU A 187 -0.71 10.17 -7.76
N SER A 188 -0.17 10.81 -6.74
CA SER A 188 -0.95 11.29 -5.60
C SER A 188 -1.93 12.39 -6.01
N GLY A 189 -1.46 13.37 -6.80
CA GLY A 189 -2.31 14.40 -7.36
C GLY A 189 -3.41 13.85 -8.27
N LEU A 190 -3.09 12.87 -9.12
CA LEU A 190 -4.07 12.19 -9.96
C LEU A 190 -5.16 11.52 -9.11
N GLY A 191 -4.76 10.70 -8.13
CA GLY A 191 -5.70 9.94 -7.30
C GLY A 191 -6.61 10.84 -6.46
N LEU A 192 -6.05 11.82 -5.77
CA LEU A 192 -6.80 12.75 -4.91
C LEU A 192 -7.77 13.61 -5.71
N ASN A 193 -7.29 14.25 -6.80
CA ASN A 193 -8.12 15.15 -7.59
C ASN A 193 -9.20 14.40 -8.36
N SER A 194 -8.91 13.20 -8.87
CA SER A 194 -9.90 12.36 -9.56
C SER A 194 -11.00 11.93 -8.59
N PHE A 195 -10.63 11.43 -7.41
CA PHE A 195 -11.61 11.00 -6.41
C PHE A 195 -12.49 12.15 -5.92
N SER A 196 -11.89 13.31 -5.60
CA SER A 196 -12.64 14.50 -5.19
C SER A 196 -13.60 14.97 -6.28
N LEU A 197 -13.15 15.01 -7.54
CA LEU A 197 -14.00 15.42 -8.66
C LEU A 197 -15.18 14.47 -8.86
N ILE A 198 -14.95 13.15 -8.77
CA ILE A 198 -16.00 12.12 -8.86
C ILE A 198 -17.04 12.32 -7.76
N VAL A 199 -16.61 12.49 -6.51
CA VAL A 199 -17.52 12.62 -5.36
C VAL A 199 -18.31 13.92 -5.40
N GLU A 200 -17.72 15.01 -5.89
CA GLU A 200 -18.37 16.32 -5.98
C GLU A 200 -19.44 16.37 -7.09
N TRP A 201 -19.29 15.59 -8.16
CA TRP A 201 -20.28 15.51 -9.24
C TRP A 201 -21.41 14.50 -8.99
N ILE A 202 -21.21 13.55 -8.07
CA ILE A 202 -22.12 12.43 -7.85
C ILE A 202 -23.03 12.68 -6.65
N PRO A 203 -24.34 12.36 -6.74
CA PRO A 203 -25.27 12.55 -5.64
C PRO A 203 -24.92 11.66 -4.44
N THR A 204 -25.16 12.18 -3.24
CA THR A 204 -24.76 11.57 -1.95
C THR A 204 -25.13 10.09 -1.82
N ARG A 205 -26.32 9.70 -2.27
CA ARG A 205 -26.84 8.32 -2.20
C ARG A 205 -25.98 7.24 -2.88
N VAL A 206 -25.23 7.60 -3.93
CA VAL A 206 -24.41 6.63 -4.71
C VAL A 206 -22.91 6.82 -4.51
N ARG A 207 -22.49 7.81 -3.72
CA ARG A 207 -21.07 8.10 -3.45
C ARG A 207 -20.32 6.89 -2.91
N THR A 208 -20.92 6.15 -1.99
CA THR A 208 -20.30 4.96 -1.39
C THR A 208 -20.03 3.88 -2.43
N VAL A 209 -21.02 3.58 -3.29
CA VAL A 209 -20.89 2.56 -4.35
C VAL A 209 -19.80 2.95 -5.35
N VAL A 210 -19.79 4.20 -5.80
CA VAL A 210 -18.79 4.70 -6.76
C VAL A 210 -17.40 4.78 -6.14
N GLY A 211 -17.32 5.14 -4.86
CA GLY A 211 -16.08 5.11 -4.09
C GLY A 211 -15.49 3.71 -4.01
N THR A 212 -16.30 2.70 -3.68
CA THR A 212 -15.88 1.29 -3.70
C THR A 212 -15.50 0.83 -5.11
N GLY A 213 -16.23 1.25 -6.14
CA GLY A 213 -15.89 1.00 -7.54
C GLY A 213 -14.48 1.49 -7.90
N THR A 214 -14.10 2.67 -7.43
CA THR A 214 -12.74 3.21 -7.60
C THR A 214 -11.68 2.30 -6.98
N GLY A 215 -12.01 1.66 -5.84
CA GLY A 215 -11.20 0.62 -5.20
C GLY A 215 -10.88 -0.58 -6.10
N TYR A 216 -11.82 -1.00 -6.95
CA TYR A 216 -11.62 -2.10 -7.91
C TYR A 216 -10.80 -1.67 -9.13
N CYS A 217 -10.89 -0.40 -9.54
CA CYS A 217 -10.03 0.15 -10.60
C CYS A 217 -8.53 0.03 -10.26
N TYR A 218 -8.15 0.16 -8.99
CA TYR A 218 -6.76 -0.06 -8.55
C TYR A 218 -6.32 -1.52 -8.79
N THR A 219 -7.15 -2.49 -8.40
CA THR A 219 -6.89 -3.92 -8.61
C THR A 219 -6.82 -4.27 -10.10
N MET A 220 -7.72 -3.72 -10.92
CA MET A 220 -7.68 -3.88 -12.37
C MET A 220 -6.37 -3.31 -12.95
N GLY A 221 -5.93 -2.15 -12.47
CA GLY A 221 -4.65 -1.56 -12.86
C GLY A 221 -3.44 -2.44 -12.56
N GLN A 222 -3.44 -3.13 -11.41
CA GLN A 222 -2.40 -4.09 -11.04
C GLN A 222 -2.38 -5.31 -11.97
N LEU A 223 -3.55 -5.86 -12.31
CA LEU A 223 -3.66 -7.01 -13.21
C LEU A 223 -3.22 -6.66 -14.63
N ILE A 224 -3.66 -5.50 -15.15
CA ILE A 224 -3.24 -5.02 -16.48
C ILE A 224 -1.72 -4.83 -16.53
N LEU A 225 -1.11 -4.25 -15.49
CA LEU A 225 0.34 -4.10 -15.43
C LEU A 225 1.06 -5.45 -15.53
N ALA A 226 0.62 -6.47 -14.78
CA ALA A 226 1.26 -7.78 -14.81
C ALA A 226 1.22 -8.40 -16.22
N VAL A 227 0.10 -8.24 -16.92
CA VAL A 227 -0.05 -8.71 -18.31
C VAL A 227 0.88 -7.93 -19.25
N VAL A 228 0.92 -6.59 -19.14
CA VAL A 228 1.80 -5.75 -19.97
C VAL A 228 3.27 -6.11 -19.72
N ALA A 229 3.67 -6.29 -18.47
CA ALA A 229 5.04 -6.65 -18.09
C ALA A 229 5.46 -8.04 -18.58
N TYR A 230 4.51 -8.97 -18.71
CA TYR A 230 4.79 -10.31 -19.26
C TYR A 230 5.19 -10.25 -20.74
N PHE A 231 4.52 -9.37 -21.52
CA PHE A 231 4.80 -9.18 -22.95
C PHE A 231 5.97 -8.22 -23.20
N ILE A 232 6.14 -7.18 -22.37
CA ILE A 232 7.19 -6.17 -22.50
C ILE A 232 8.18 -6.36 -21.35
N ARG A 233 9.26 -7.09 -21.62
CA ARG A 233 10.27 -7.49 -20.63
C ARG A 233 11.46 -6.53 -20.51
N ASP A 234 11.56 -5.58 -21.44
CA ASP A 234 12.55 -4.51 -21.37
C ASP A 234 12.03 -3.37 -20.50
N TRP A 235 12.81 -2.97 -19.51
CA TRP A 235 12.36 -1.99 -18.54
C TRP A 235 12.06 -0.61 -19.14
N ARG A 236 12.83 -0.16 -20.16
CA ARG A 236 12.61 1.15 -20.79
C ARG A 236 11.29 1.16 -21.56
N TRP A 237 11.05 0.12 -22.34
CA TRP A 237 9.80 -0.04 -23.07
C TRP A 237 8.60 -0.26 -22.15
N LEU A 238 8.78 -0.97 -21.04
CA LEU A 238 7.74 -1.16 -20.03
C LEU A 238 7.34 0.17 -19.40
N THR A 239 8.31 0.99 -18.96
CA THR A 239 8.05 2.32 -18.40
C THR A 239 7.36 3.24 -19.42
N LEU A 240 7.75 3.18 -20.70
CA LEU A 240 7.05 3.91 -21.77
C LEU A 240 5.61 3.42 -21.94
N ALA A 241 5.38 2.12 -22.00
CA ALA A 241 4.06 1.53 -22.17
C ALA A 241 3.11 1.89 -21.01
N VAL A 242 3.61 1.97 -19.78
CA VAL A 242 2.85 2.44 -18.61
C VAL A 242 2.55 3.93 -18.69
N SER A 243 3.45 4.73 -19.29
CA SER A 243 3.32 6.18 -19.44
C SER A 243 2.30 6.61 -20.51
N VAL A 244 2.20 5.88 -21.62
CA VAL A 244 1.35 6.22 -22.78
C VAL A 244 -0.13 6.48 -22.43
N PRO A 245 -0.80 5.65 -21.61
CA PRO A 245 -2.19 5.89 -21.24
C PRO A 245 -2.46 7.22 -20.53
N PHE A 246 -1.45 7.83 -19.90
CA PHE A 246 -1.60 9.14 -19.27
C PHE A 246 -1.61 10.29 -20.28
N TYR A 247 -0.97 10.16 -21.44
CA TYR A 247 -1.14 11.12 -22.54
C TYR A 247 -2.57 11.10 -23.07
N ILE A 248 -3.14 9.90 -23.24
CA ILE A 248 -4.53 9.74 -23.69
C ILE A 248 -5.48 10.33 -22.64
N THR A 249 -5.25 10.01 -21.36
CA THR A 249 -6.06 10.52 -20.24
C THR A 249 -5.94 12.04 -20.12
N PHE A 250 -4.75 12.61 -20.32
CA PHE A 250 -4.53 14.05 -20.35
C PHE A 250 -5.36 14.72 -21.44
N LEU A 251 -5.29 14.22 -22.67
CA LEU A 251 -6.09 14.72 -23.80
C LEU A 251 -7.59 14.63 -23.52
N TYR A 252 -8.06 13.49 -22.99
CA TYR A 252 -9.46 13.29 -22.65
C TYR A 252 -9.94 14.18 -21.49
N SER A 253 -9.08 14.41 -20.50
CA SER A 253 -9.40 15.22 -19.31
C SER A 253 -9.68 16.69 -19.63
N TRP A 254 -9.33 17.18 -20.83
CA TRP A 254 -9.72 18.52 -21.27
C TRP A 254 -11.24 18.70 -21.35
N TRP A 255 -12.00 17.64 -21.60
CA TRP A 255 -13.47 17.72 -21.62
C TRP A 255 -14.11 17.73 -20.24
N PHE A 256 -13.35 17.46 -19.18
CA PHE A 256 -13.90 17.47 -17.83
C PHE A 256 -14.35 18.87 -17.43
N LEU A 257 -15.47 18.95 -16.71
CA LEU A 257 -15.96 20.18 -16.14
C LEU A 257 -15.39 20.33 -14.72
N GLU A 258 -15.05 21.57 -14.37
CA GLU A 258 -14.64 21.88 -13.00
C GLU A 258 -15.83 21.73 -12.04
N SER A 259 -15.53 21.34 -10.80
CA SER A 259 -16.51 21.11 -9.75
C SER A 259 -17.43 22.30 -9.54
N ALA A 260 -18.75 22.05 -9.61
CA ALA A 260 -19.76 23.06 -9.34
C ALA A 260 -19.64 23.60 -7.90
N ARG A 261 -19.33 22.73 -6.93
CA ARG A 261 -19.12 23.11 -5.52
C ARG A 261 -17.92 24.04 -5.37
N TRP A 262 -16.80 23.70 -5.99
CA TRP A 262 -15.59 24.54 -5.96
C TRP A 262 -15.82 25.93 -6.56
N LEU A 263 -16.55 25.98 -7.70
CA LEU A 263 -16.83 27.22 -8.41
C LEU A 263 -17.66 28.18 -7.56
N VAL A 264 -18.70 27.70 -6.88
CA VAL A 264 -19.51 28.55 -6.00
C VAL A 264 -18.71 29.03 -4.79
N LEU A 265 -17.90 28.16 -4.16
CA LEU A 265 -17.02 28.55 -3.05
C LEU A 265 -16.01 29.64 -3.44
N ASN A 266 -15.53 29.63 -4.69
CA ASN A 266 -14.64 30.64 -5.24
C ASN A 266 -15.37 31.83 -5.89
N ARG A 267 -16.65 32.05 -5.56
CA ARG A 267 -17.49 33.16 -6.05
C ARG A 267 -17.71 33.18 -7.56
N LYS A 268 -17.50 32.05 -8.26
CA LYS A 268 -17.74 31.86 -9.71
C LYS A 268 -19.08 31.14 -9.97
N SER A 269 -20.15 31.60 -9.34
CA SER A 269 -21.46 30.94 -9.32
C SER A 269 -22.11 30.82 -10.71
N GLU A 270 -21.91 31.81 -11.59
CA GLU A 270 -22.45 31.77 -12.96
C GLU A 270 -21.83 30.62 -13.79
N GLN A 271 -20.53 30.41 -13.63
CA GLN A 271 -19.82 29.32 -14.28
C GLN A 271 -20.27 27.96 -13.74
N ALA A 272 -20.58 27.88 -12.44
CA ALA A 272 -21.16 26.67 -11.84
C ALA A 272 -22.52 26.32 -12.45
N VAL A 273 -23.42 27.30 -12.60
CA VAL A 273 -24.72 27.10 -13.26
C VAL A 273 -24.55 26.65 -14.71
N LYS A 274 -23.63 27.26 -15.46
CA LYS A 274 -23.32 26.85 -16.85
C LYS A 274 -22.84 25.40 -16.93
N ASN A 275 -21.94 25.00 -16.01
CA ASN A 275 -21.45 23.62 -15.94
C ASN A 275 -22.58 22.64 -15.61
N LEU A 276 -23.42 22.96 -14.62
CA LEU A 276 -24.58 22.14 -14.24
C LEU A 276 -25.58 21.98 -15.40
N LYS A 277 -25.90 23.07 -16.11
CA LYS A 277 -26.76 23.02 -17.32
C LYS A 277 -26.16 22.15 -18.42
N THR A 278 -24.85 22.21 -18.60
CA THR A 278 -24.13 21.36 -19.57
C THR A 278 -24.26 19.88 -19.19
N VAL A 279 -24.05 19.54 -17.92
CA VAL A 279 -24.22 18.16 -17.43
C VAL A 279 -25.66 17.69 -17.51
N ALA A 280 -26.64 18.53 -17.17
CA ALA A 280 -28.06 18.21 -17.32
C ALA A 280 -28.42 17.90 -18.78
N ARG A 281 -27.84 18.65 -19.74
CA ARG A 281 -28.00 18.41 -21.17
C ARG A 281 -27.39 17.08 -21.61
N ILE A 282 -26.19 16.74 -21.13
CA ILE A 282 -25.51 15.46 -21.42
C ILE A 282 -26.34 14.29 -20.88
N ASN A 283 -26.94 14.44 -19.69
CA ASN A 283 -27.77 13.42 -19.05
C ASN A 283 -29.20 13.34 -19.60
N GLY A 284 -29.55 14.09 -20.66
CA GLY A 284 -30.89 14.11 -21.24
C GLY A 284 -31.96 14.83 -20.40
N ARG A 285 -31.58 15.49 -19.30
CA ARG A 285 -32.48 16.19 -18.35
C ARG A 285 -32.48 17.69 -18.59
N ARG A 286 -32.78 18.13 -19.81
CA ARG A 286 -32.72 19.56 -20.19
C ARG A 286 -33.66 20.43 -19.37
N GLU A 287 -34.90 19.98 -19.17
CA GLU A 287 -35.91 20.73 -18.41
C GLU A 287 -35.52 20.95 -16.94
N GLU A 288 -34.91 19.95 -16.30
CA GLU A 288 -34.39 20.09 -14.93
C GLU A 288 -33.18 21.04 -14.88
N GLY A 289 -32.33 21.01 -15.91
CA GLY A 289 -31.18 21.92 -16.04
C GLY A 289 -31.58 23.38 -16.22
N ASP A 290 -32.61 23.65 -17.02
CA ASP A 290 -33.08 25.01 -17.27
C ASP A 290 -33.73 25.64 -16.04
N ARG A 291 -34.30 24.82 -15.15
CA ARG A 291 -34.78 25.23 -13.83
C ARG A 291 -33.65 25.61 -12.86
N ILE A 292 -32.39 25.28 -13.13
CA ILE A 292 -31.28 25.63 -12.22
C ILE A 292 -30.99 27.14 -12.33
N ASN A 293 -31.40 27.88 -11.29
CA ASN A 293 -31.13 29.30 -11.11
C ASN A 293 -30.06 29.53 -10.04
N LEU A 294 -29.43 30.71 -10.11
CA LEU A 294 -28.31 31.08 -9.25
C LEU A 294 -28.70 31.14 -7.77
N GLU A 295 -29.92 31.59 -7.46
CA GLU A 295 -30.47 31.64 -6.10
C GLU A 295 -30.67 30.24 -5.49
N MET A 296 -31.27 29.31 -6.24
CA MET A 296 -31.46 27.92 -5.78
C MET A 296 -30.12 27.21 -5.49
N LEU A 297 -29.11 27.48 -6.31
CA LEU A 297 -27.77 26.93 -6.11
C LEU A 297 -27.12 27.53 -4.85
N GLN A 298 -27.23 28.86 -4.67
CA GLN A 298 -26.70 29.54 -3.49
C GLN A 298 -27.38 29.11 -2.20
N ASP A 299 -28.70 28.91 -2.19
CA ASP A 299 -29.43 28.46 -1.01
C ASP A 299 -29.11 27.00 -0.65
N SER A 300 -29.02 26.13 -1.65
CA SER A 300 -28.57 24.75 -1.44
C SER A 300 -27.16 24.69 -0.85
N MET A 301 -26.27 25.58 -1.31
CA MET A 301 -24.90 25.65 -0.80
C MET A 301 -24.78 26.36 0.54
N LYS A 302 -25.59 27.38 0.82
CA LYS A 302 -25.69 27.97 2.16
C LYS A 302 -26.14 26.92 3.16
N LYS A 303 -27.09 26.06 2.80
CA LYS A 303 -27.54 24.93 3.62
C LYS A 303 -26.43 23.90 3.86
N GLU A 304 -25.63 23.57 2.85
CA GLU A 304 -24.45 22.70 3.03
C GLU A 304 -23.32 23.37 3.86
N MET A 305 -23.09 24.68 3.68
CA MET A 305 -22.06 25.44 4.39
C MET A 305 -22.44 25.72 5.85
N SER A 306 -23.73 25.94 6.15
CA SER A 306 -24.22 26.08 7.52
C SER A 306 -24.07 24.79 8.32
N CYS A 307 -24.10 23.62 7.67
CA CYS A 307 -23.77 22.34 8.30
C CYS A 307 -22.25 22.10 8.44
N SER A 308 -21.40 22.90 7.79
CA SER A 308 -19.92 22.75 7.78
C SER A 308 -19.21 23.93 8.48
N GLN A 309 -19.85 24.55 9.47
CA GLN A 309 -19.42 25.81 10.11
C GLN A 309 -18.07 25.71 10.82
N GLY A 310 -16.98 26.06 10.15
CA GLY A 310 -15.68 26.40 10.73
C GLY A 310 -14.48 25.95 9.89
N SER A 311 -13.45 26.77 9.75
CA SER A 311 -12.15 26.31 9.23
C SER A 311 -11.44 25.50 10.32
N TYR A 312 -11.89 24.27 10.55
CA TYR A 312 -11.24 23.40 11.53
C TYR A 312 -9.88 23.00 11.00
N SER A 313 -8.89 23.06 11.89
CA SER A 313 -7.51 22.67 11.58
C SER A 313 -7.30 21.19 11.90
N VAL A 314 -6.24 20.59 11.37
CA VAL A 314 -5.78 19.25 11.75
C VAL A 314 -5.55 19.16 13.27
N VAL A 315 -5.21 20.29 13.91
CA VAL A 315 -5.04 20.40 15.37
C VAL A 315 -6.33 20.07 16.13
N ASP A 316 -7.51 20.32 15.55
CA ASP A 316 -8.80 20.01 16.19
C ASP A 316 -9.04 18.50 16.30
N LEU A 317 -8.33 17.65 15.54
CA LEU A 317 -8.38 16.19 15.67
C LEU A 317 -7.81 15.70 17.01
N LEU A 318 -6.90 16.48 17.62
CA LEU A 318 -6.21 16.12 18.86
C LEU A 318 -6.78 16.86 20.07
N ARG A 319 -7.78 17.71 19.87
CA ARG A 319 -8.28 18.64 20.88
C ARG A 319 -9.09 17.97 21.98
N THR A 320 -9.98 17.03 21.62
CA THR A 320 -10.75 16.26 22.61
C THR A 320 -10.13 14.88 22.84
N PRO A 321 -10.19 14.33 24.07
CA PRO A 321 -9.54 13.05 24.37
C PRO A 321 -10.11 11.89 23.56
N THR A 322 -11.40 11.90 23.25
CA THR A 322 -12.06 10.89 22.42
C THR A 322 -11.54 10.95 20.97
N MET A 323 -11.55 12.14 20.36
CA MET A 323 -11.06 12.34 18.99
C MET A 323 -9.58 12.02 18.85
N ARG A 324 -8.79 12.37 19.86
CA ARG A 324 -7.37 12.04 19.94
C ARG A 324 -7.15 10.53 19.96
N ASN A 325 -7.88 9.79 20.80
CA ASN A 325 -7.77 8.33 20.87
C ASN A 325 -8.17 7.68 19.54
N ILE A 326 -9.28 8.11 18.93
CA ILE A 326 -9.71 7.64 17.60
C ILE A 326 -8.62 7.91 16.56
N THR A 327 -8.07 9.12 16.53
CA THR A 327 -7.06 9.53 15.54
C THR A 327 -5.75 8.77 15.71
N ILE A 328 -5.28 8.54 16.94
CA ILE A 328 -4.06 7.75 17.20
C ILE A 328 -4.27 6.30 16.78
N CYS A 329 -5.40 5.69 17.15
CA CYS A 329 -5.71 4.30 16.80
C CYS A 329 -5.83 4.12 15.29
N LEU A 330 -6.57 5.00 14.61
CA LEU A 330 -6.69 4.97 13.15
C LEU A 330 -5.35 5.23 12.47
N SER A 331 -4.53 6.15 12.98
CA SER A 331 -3.19 6.40 12.43
C SER A 331 -2.32 5.14 12.47
N ALA A 332 -2.31 4.43 13.61
CA ALA A 332 -1.57 3.16 13.76
C ALA A 332 -2.10 2.08 12.82
N VAL A 333 -3.42 1.96 12.68
CA VAL A 333 -4.09 1.01 11.78
C VAL A 333 -3.75 1.29 10.32
N TRP A 334 -3.88 2.53 9.85
CA TRP A 334 -3.57 2.91 8.46
C TRP A 334 -2.10 2.77 8.13
N PHE A 335 -1.22 3.20 9.04
CA PHE A 335 0.22 3.01 8.91
C PHE A 335 0.55 1.53 8.76
N SER A 336 0.10 0.70 9.70
CA SER A 336 0.42 -0.74 9.76
C SER A 336 -0.14 -1.51 8.57
N THR A 337 -1.39 -1.24 8.18
CA THR A 337 -2.03 -1.85 6.99
C THR A 337 -1.23 -1.56 5.74
N SER A 338 -0.87 -0.29 5.53
CA SER A 338 -0.11 0.15 4.35
C SER A 338 1.31 -0.41 4.36
N PHE A 339 1.99 -0.32 5.50
CA PHE A 339 3.33 -0.82 5.70
C PHE A 339 3.45 -2.32 5.38
N ALA A 340 2.59 -3.16 5.93
CA ALA A 340 2.60 -4.60 5.66
C ALA A 340 2.14 -4.94 4.23
N TYR A 341 1.13 -4.24 3.70
CA TYR A 341 0.63 -4.47 2.34
C TYR A 341 1.72 -4.23 1.29
N TYR A 342 2.42 -3.10 1.40
CA TYR A 342 3.50 -2.77 0.48
C TYR A 342 4.76 -3.59 0.74
N GLY A 343 5.10 -3.87 2.00
CA GLY A 343 6.21 -4.75 2.35
C GLY A 343 6.10 -6.13 1.70
N LEU A 344 4.91 -6.74 1.74
CA LEU A 344 4.65 -8.02 1.11
C LEU A 344 4.58 -7.93 -0.42
N SER A 345 3.95 -6.86 -0.95
CA SER A 345 3.78 -6.68 -2.40
C SER A 345 5.09 -6.32 -3.13
N MET A 346 6.13 -5.88 -2.41
CA MET A 346 7.43 -5.50 -2.98
C MET A 346 8.48 -6.61 -2.92
N ASP A 347 8.24 -7.69 -2.17
CA ASP A 347 9.19 -8.79 -1.95
C ASP A 347 8.79 -10.07 -2.71
N LEU A 348 8.33 -9.92 -3.96
CA LEU A 348 7.75 -11.01 -4.77
C LEU A 348 8.75 -12.13 -5.12
N GLN A 349 10.05 -11.81 -5.21
CA GLN A 349 11.07 -12.76 -5.66
C GLN A 349 11.33 -13.90 -4.65
N LYS A 350 10.91 -13.77 -3.38
CA LYS A 350 11.16 -14.79 -2.35
C LYS A 350 10.19 -15.97 -2.35
N PHE A 351 9.12 -15.91 -3.15
CA PHE A 351 8.10 -16.95 -3.18
C PHE A 351 8.42 -18.10 -4.14
N GLY A 352 9.53 -18.04 -4.88
CA GLY A 352 9.97 -19.08 -5.83
C GLY A 352 9.06 -19.26 -7.05
N VAL A 353 7.97 -18.48 -7.14
CA VAL A 353 7.05 -18.42 -8.28
C VAL A 353 7.54 -17.32 -9.22
N ASP A 354 7.30 -17.48 -10.52
CA ASP A 354 7.48 -16.43 -11.51
C ASP A 354 6.85 -15.10 -11.05
N ILE A 355 7.59 -14.00 -11.22
CA ILE A 355 7.23 -12.66 -10.71
C ILE A 355 5.93 -12.15 -11.35
N TYR A 356 5.67 -12.48 -12.62
CA TYR A 356 4.45 -12.10 -13.33
C TYR A 356 3.24 -12.86 -12.78
N LEU A 357 3.38 -14.18 -12.57
CA LEU A 357 2.31 -15.01 -12.05
C LEU A 357 1.94 -14.62 -10.61
N ILE A 358 2.91 -14.44 -9.71
CA ILE A 358 2.62 -14.04 -8.33
C ILE A 358 1.94 -12.68 -8.26
N GLN A 359 2.30 -11.74 -9.14
CA GLN A 359 1.65 -10.43 -9.22
C GLN A 359 0.17 -10.55 -9.64
N VAL A 360 -0.15 -11.44 -10.58
CA VAL A 360 -1.53 -11.74 -10.98
C VAL A 360 -2.30 -12.37 -9.80
N ILE A 361 -1.71 -13.33 -9.09
CA ILE A 361 -2.35 -13.96 -7.93
C ILE A 361 -2.63 -12.93 -6.83
N PHE A 362 -1.66 -12.04 -6.55
CA PHE A 362 -1.83 -10.94 -5.59
C PHE A 362 -2.90 -9.95 -6.05
N GLY A 363 -2.99 -9.62 -7.34
CA GLY A 363 -4.08 -8.80 -7.87
C GLY A 363 -5.43 -9.50 -7.76
N ALA A 364 -5.51 -10.79 -8.10
CA ALA A 364 -6.74 -11.56 -8.13
C ALA A 364 -7.36 -11.72 -6.74
N VAL A 365 -6.56 -11.96 -5.69
CA VAL A 365 -7.06 -12.16 -4.31
C VAL A 365 -7.72 -10.91 -3.72
N ASP A 366 -7.40 -9.70 -4.21
CA ASP A 366 -8.04 -8.47 -3.72
C ASP A 366 -9.53 -8.43 -3.97
N ILE A 367 -9.99 -8.95 -5.10
CA ILE A 367 -11.40 -8.91 -5.50
C ILE A 367 -12.27 -9.68 -4.49
N PRO A 368 -12.05 -11.00 -4.26
CA PRO A 368 -12.83 -11.74 -3.29
C PRO A 368 -12.62 -11.23 -1.86
N ALA A 369 -11.40 -10.81 -1.49
CA ALA A 369 -11.15 -10.27 -0.15
C ALA A 369 -11.96 -8.99 0.12
N LYS A 370 -12.08 -8.10 -0.87
CA LYS A 370 -12.92 -6.88 -0.78
C LYS A 370 -14.40 -7.22 -0.66
N VAL A 371 -14.90 -8.22 -1.38
CA VAL A 371 -16.30 -8.68 -1.26
C VAL A 371 -16.56 -9.27 0.12
N VAL A 372 -15.71 -10.18 0.58
CA VAL A 372 -15.82 -10.86 1.88
C VAL A 372 -15.83 -9.84 3.02
N VAL A 373 -14.94 -8.85 3.00
CA VAL A 373 -14.91 -7.83 4.08
C VAL A 373 -16.13 -6.91 4.02
N THR A 374 -16.63 -6.55 2.84
CA THR A 374 -17.85 -5.74 2.72
C THR A 374 -19.06 -6.47 3.31
N VAL A 375 -19.20 -7.77 3.04
CA VAL A 375 -20.24 -8.61 3.67
C VAL A 375 -20.00 -8.72 5.18
N SER A 376 -18.77 -9.01 5.61
CA SER A 376 -18.41 -9.11 7.04
C SER A 376 -18.75 -7.83 7.82
N MET A 377 -18.47 -6.66 7.26
CA MET A 377 -18.78 -5.36 7.89
C MET A 377 -20.28 -5.12 8.05
N SER A 378 -21.11 -5.70 7.17
CA SER A 378 -22.57 -5.59 7.25
C SER A 378 -23.18 -6.53 8.29
N ILE A 379 -22.57 -7.69 8.53
CA ILE A 379 -23.09 -8.71 9.46
C ILE A 379 -22.51 -8.53 10.86
N PHE A 380 -21.18 -8.50 10.98
CA PHE A 380 -20.48 -8.51 12.27
C PHE A 380 -20.11 -7.12 12.77
N GLY A 381 -20.14 -6.10 11.90
CA GLY A 381 -19.71 -4.73 12.22
C GLY A 381 -18.28 -4.42 11.76
N ARG A 382 -17.89 -3.16 11.89
CA ARG A 382 -16.65 -2.62 11.33
C ARG A 382 -15.44 -2.95 12.20
N ARG A 383 -15.59 -2.81 13.52
CA ARG A 383 -14.51 -3.09 14.49
C ARG A 383 -14.02 -4.54 14.43
N PRO A 384 -14.87 -5.58 14.57
CA PRO A 384 -14.40 -6.96 14.54
C PRO A 384 -13.85 -7.34 13.16
N SER A 385 -14.44 -6.84 12.08
CA SER A 385 -13.93 -7.07 10.72
C SER A 385 -12.51 -6.50 10.54
N GLN A 386 -12.26 -5.29 11.05
CA GLN A 386 -10.94 -4.65 11.00
C GLN A 386 -9.90 -5.41 11.84
N CYS A 387 -10.24 -5.74 13.09
CA CYS A 387 -9.35 -6.49 13.98
C CYS A 387 -9.01 -7.87 13.41
N ALA A 388 -10.02 -8.61 12.94
CA ALA A 388 -9.85 -9.94 12.38
C ALA A 388 -8.96 -9.91 11.14
N ALA A 389 -9.19 -8.97 10.21
CA ALA A 389 -8.37 -8.84 9.00
C ALA A 389 -6.89 -8.57 9.33
N LEU A 390 -6.62 -7.65 10.27
CA LEU A 390 -5.26 -7.31 10.66
C LEU A 390 -4.55 -8.45 11.39
N ILE A 391 -5.19 -9.05 12.40
CA ILE A 391 -4.61 -10.15 13.17
C ILE A 391 -4.38 -11.37 12.27
N LEU A 392 -5.35 -11.74 11.44
CA LEU A 392 -5.22 -12.85 10.50
C LEU A 392 -4.10 -12.61 9.49
N SER A 393 -3.95 -11.38 8.98
CA SER A 393 -2.85 -11.04 8.09
C SER A 393 -1.49 -11.20 8.76
N GLY A 394 -1.32 -10.70 9.98
CA GLY A 394 -0.06 -10.79 10.69
C GLY A 394 0.29 -12.22 11.09
N VAL A 395 -0.69 -13.00 11.58
CA VAL A 395 -0.51 -14.42 11.92
C VAL A 395 -0.10 -15.24 10.69
N THR A 396 -0.77 -15.04 9.55
CA THR A 396 -0.42 -15.76 8.31
C THR A 396 0.97 -15.41 7.80
N ILE A 397 1.39 -14.14 7.92
CA ILE A 397 2.77 -13.70 7.60
C ILE A 397 3.78 -14.32 8.57
N LEU A 398 3.51 -14.37 9.87
CA LEU A 398 4.41 -14.99 10.85
C LEU A 398 4.55 -16.51 10.65
N ILE A 399 3.44 -17.20 10.39
CA ILE A 399 3.47 -18.64 10.06
C ILE A 399 4.31 -18.88 8.81
N ASN A 400 4.24 -17.99 7.81
CA ASN A 400 5.02 -18.08 6.57
C ASN A 400 6.54 -18.15 6.84
N ILE A 401 7.04 -17.46 7.86
CA ILE A 401 8.47 -17.45 8.24
C ILE A 401 8.94 -18.85 8.68
N LEU A 402 8.06 -19.61 9.32
CA LEU A 402 8.37 -20.96 9.83
C LEU A 402 8.35 -22.02 8.72
N VAL A 403 7.80 -21.70 7.54
CA VAL A 403 7.67 -22.65 6.43
C VAL A 403 9.00 -22.75 5.66
N PRO A 404 9.57 -23.96 5.50
CA PRO A 404 10.80 -24.15 4.75
C PRO A 404 10.63 -23.80 3.27
N TYR A 405 11.71 -23.36 2.62
CA TYR A 405 11.72 -22.90 1.22
C TYR A 405 11.27 -23.97 0.21
N GLU A 406 11.45 -25.24 0.54
CA GLU A 406 11.04 -26.39 -0.30
C GLU A 406 9.52 -26.48 -0.46
N LYS A 407 8.74 -25.99 0.52
CA LYS A 407 7.26 -26.04 0.50
C LYS A 407 6.66 -24.79 -0.14
N GLN A 408 7.05 -24.54 -1.39
CA GLN A 408 6.69 -23.35 -2.14
C GLN A 408 5.18 -23.07 -2.18
N THR A 409 4.35 -24.09 -2.43
CA THR A 409 2.89 -23.95 -2.50
C THR A 409 2.32 -23.40 -1.19
N VAL A 410 2.75 -23.94 -0.05
CA VAL A 410 2.27 -23.51 1.28
C VAL A 410 2.69 -22.06 1.55
N ARG A 411 3.94 -21.72 1.22
CA ARG A 411 4.49 -20.37 1.38
C ARG A 411 3.70 -19.35 0.55
N THR A 412 3.41 -19.67 -0.71
CA THR A 412 2.63 -18.80 -1.59
C THR A 412 1.19 -18.68 -1.11
N THR A 413 0.51 -19.77 -0.74
CA THR A 413 -0.87 -19.71 -0.24
C THR A 413 -1.00 -18.86 1.02
N LEU A 414 -0.07 -18.98 1.98
CA LEU A 414 -0.07 -18.16 3.19
C LEU A 414 0.19 -16.68 2.87
N ALA A 415 1.11 -16.37 1.95
CA ALA A 415 1.38 -15.00 1.53
C ALA A 415 0.17 -14.37 0.83
N VAL A 416 -0.50 -15.12 -0.05
CA VAL A 416 -1.71 -14.68 -0.74
C VAL A 416 -2.85 -14.43 0.25
N LEU A 417 -3.02 -15.30 1.24
CA LEU A 417 -4.02 -15.11 2.30
C LEU A 417 -3.72 -13.85 3.13
N GLY A 418 -2.46 -13.66 3.56
CA GLY A 418 -2.04 -12.47 4.28
C GLY A 418 -2.25 -11.18 3.47
N LYS A 419 -1.87 -11.19 2.18
CA LYS A 419 -2.09 -10.08 1.24
C LYS A 419 -3.57 -9.75 1.08
N GLY A 420 -4.41 -10.76 0.89
CA GLY A 420 -5.86 -10.61 0.79
C GLY A 420 -6.45 -9.98 2.06
N CYS A 421 -6.02 -10.43 3.24
CA CYS A 421 -6.45 -9.86 4.52
C CYS A 421 -6.03 -8.39 4.68
N LEU A 422 -4.83 -8.02 4.23
CA LEU A 422 -4.39 -6.61 4.21
C LEU A 422 -5.21 -5.75 3.23
N ALA A 423 -5.58 -6.30 2.07
CA ALA A 423 -6.45 -5.63 1.12
C ALA A 423 -7.87 -5.43 1.68
N ALA A 424 -8.39 -6.43 2.39
CA ALA A 424 -9.64 -6.34 3.13
C ALA A 424 -9.58 -5.25 4.21
N SER A 425 -8.49 -5.23 4.99
CA SER A 425 -8.22 -4.20 5.99
C SER A 425 -8.18 -2.79 5.37
N PHE A 426 -7.54 -2.61 4.21
CA PHE A 426 -7.55 -1.32 3.51
C PHE A 426 -8.97 -0.84 3.19
N ASN A 427 -9.84 -1.69 2.64
CA ASN A 427 -11.21 -1.34 2.32
C ASN A 427 -12.01 -0.94 3.58
N CYS A 428 -11.84 -1.72 4.65
CA CYS A 428 -12.46 -1.45 5.94
C CYS A 428 -11.94 -0.14 6.57
N CYS A 429 -10.64 0.15 6.51
CA CYS A 429 -10.04 1.41 6.97
C CYS A 429 -10.69 2.64 6.32
N TYR A 430 -10.90 2.63 5.00
CA TYR A 430 -11.53 3.74 4.29
C TYR A 430 -12.97 3.99 4.76
N LEU A 431 -13.77 2.92 4.87
CA LEU A 431 -15.16 3.03 5.31
C LEU A 431 -15.24 3.44 6.79
N TYR A 432 -14.50 2.75 7.65
CA TYR A 432 -14.54 2.92 9.10
C TYR A 432 -14.06 4.32 9.51
N SER A 433 -13.03 4.85 8.86
CA SER A 433 -12.56 6.21 9.12
C SER A 433 -13.58 7.26 8.70
N GLY A 434 -14.29 7.03 7.59
CA GLY A 434 -15.40 7.89 7.15
C GLY A 434 -16.58 7.91 8.12
N GLU A 435 -16.87 6.79 8.80
CA GLU A 435 -17.95 6.68 9.79
C GLU A 435 -17.55 7.22 11.18
N LEU A 436 -16.26 7.15 11.54
CA LEU A 436 -15.75 7.60 12.83
C LEU A 436 -15.56 9.13 12.91
N TYR A 437 -15.05 9.75 11.85
CA TYR A 437 -14.81 11.19 11.87
C TYR A 437 -16.11 11.98 11.65
N PRO A 438 -16.38 13.02 12.48
CA PRO A 438 -17.57 13.83 12.32
C PRO A 438 -17.55 14.61 11.03
N THR A 439 -18.72 14.82 10.43
CA THR A 439 -18.87 15.41 9.09
C THR A 439 -18.06 16.70 8.91
N ILE A 440 -17.99 17.52 9.96
CA ILE A 440 -17.29 18.81 9.98
C ILE A 440 -15.76 18.69 9.83
N ILE A 441 -15.13 17.65 10.38
CA ILE A 441 -13.66 17.45 10.35
C ILE A 441 -13.24 16.17 9.61
N ARG A 442 -14.20 15.47 8.99
CA ARG A 442 -13.99 14.19 8.30
C ARG A 442 -12.92 14.28 7.22
N GLN A 443 -12.94 15.33 6.42
CA GLN A 443 -11.97 15.49 5.35
C GLN A 443 -10.54 15.66 5.88
N ASN A 444 -10.36 16.43 6.96
CA ASN A 444 -9.06 16.61 7.61
C ASN A 444 -8.57 15.32 8.27
N GLY A 445 -9.47 14.60 8.97
CA GLY A 445 -9.17 13.31 9.58
C GLY A 445 -8.77 12.24 8.56
N MET A 446 -9.55 12.11 7.48
CA MET A 446 -9.23 11.22 6.35
C MET A 446 -7.90 11.58 5.70
N GLY A 447 -7.61 12.87 5.52
CA GLY A 447 -6.32 13.35 5.00
C GLY A 447 -5.15 12.94 5.91
N TRP A 448 -5.30 13.10 7.22
CA TRP A 448 -4.27 12.72 8.20
C TRP A 448 -3.98 11.21 8.21
N VAL A 449 -5.01 10.37 8.30
CA VAL A 449 -4.81 8.92 8.35
C VAL A 449 -4.30 8.38 7.00
N SER A 450 -4.69 9.00 5.89
CA SER A 450 -4.12 8.70 4.56
C SER A 450 -2.63 9.06 4.49
N MET A 451 -2.23 10.21 5.06
CA MET A 451 -0.82 10.58 5.17
C MET A 451 -0.02 9.52 5.95
N MET A 452 -0.54 9.03 7.08
CA MET A 452 0.10 7.95 7.85
C MET A 452 0.24 6.65 7.07
N ALA A 453 -0.74 6.34 6.22
CA ALA A 453 -0.63 5.23 5.28
C ALA A 453 0.52 5.41 4.28
N ARG A 454 0.70 6.63 3.75
CA ARG A 454 1.83 6.94 2.83
C ARG A 454 3.17 6.85 3.53
N VAL A 455 3.26 7.28 4.79
CA VAL A 455 4.47 7.08 5.62
C VAL A 455 4.75 5.59 5.78
N GLY A 456 3.75 4.77 6.10
CA GLY A 456 3.90 3.31 6.16
C GLY A 456 4.42 2.69 4.85
N ALA A 457 3.89 3.14 3.71
CA ALA A 457 4.34 2.70 2.40
C ALA A 457 5.79 3.10 2.09
N MET A 458 6.24 4.27 2.56
CA MET A 458 7.60 4.78 2.38
C MET A 458 8.62 4.02 3.24
N VAL A 459 8.23 3.62 4.46
CA VAL A 459 9.07 2.89 5.41
C VAL A 459 9.20 1.41 5.03
N ALA A 460 8.20 0.82 4.36
CA ALA A 460 8.20 -0.59 4.00
C ALA A 460 9.47 -1.03 3.21
N PRO A 461 9.83 -0.44 2.05
CA PRO A 461 11.04 -0.85 1.32
C PRO A 461 12.33 -0.80 2.15
N MET A 462 12.43 0.15 3.10
CA MET A 462 13.61 0.28 3.98
C MET A 462 13.75 -0.91 4.92
N VAL A 463 12.64 -1.50 5.38
CA VAL A 463 12.67 -2.69 6.24
C VAL A 463 13.16 -3.92 5.48
N LEU A 464 13.00 -3.99 4.15
CA LEU A 464 13.56 -5.08 3.35
C LEU A 464 15.09 -5.11 3.37
N LEU A 465 15.76 -3.96 3.59
CA LEU A 465 17.22 -3.89 3.71
C LEU A 465 17.74 -4.66 4.94
N LEU A 466 16.96 -4.70 6.03
CA LEU A 466 17.33 -5.48 7.22
C LEU A 466 17.36 -6.99 6.94
N GLY A 467 16.69 -7.43 5.87
CA GLY A 467 16.72 -8.81 5.40
C GLY A 467 18.08 -9.29 4.92
N GLU A 468 19.00 -8.36 4.66
CA GLU A 468 20.37 -8.69 4.24
C GLU A 468 21.21 -9.18 5.42
N ALA A 469 21.10 -8.51 6.57
CA ALA A 469 21.74 -8.96 7.80
C ALA A 469 21.01 -10.18 8.38
N VAL A 470 19.68 -10.13 8.42
CA VAL A 470 18.84 -11.16 9.06
C VAL A 470 17.64 -11.50 8.17
N PRO A 471 17.67 -12.61 7.40
CA PRO A 471 16.65 -12.93 6.39
C PRO A 471 15.21 -13.02 6.90
N TRP A 472 14.99 -13.43 8.15
CA TRP A 472 13.66 -13.58 8.75
C TRP A 472 13.09 -12.27 9.34
N LEU A 473 13.94 -11.27 9.57
CA LEU A 473 13.58 -10.06 10.31
C LEU A 473 12.54 -9.18 9.60
N PRO A 474 12.60 -8.93 8.27
CA PRO A 474 11.57 -8.15 7.59
C PRO A 474 10.19 -8.79 7.69
N GLY A 475 10.11 -10.11 7.47
CA GLY A 475 8.86 -10.87 7.60
C GLY A 475 8.29 -10.78 9.01
N PHE A 476 9.13 -10.85 10.04
CA PHE A 476 8.72 -10.70 11.42
C PHE A 476 8.12 -9.30 11.70
N ILE A 477 8.78 -8.24 11.23
CA ILE A 477 8.29 -6.86 11.40
C ILE A 477 6.95 -6.66 10.67
N TYR A 478 6.83 -7.16 9.43
CA TYR A 478 5.57 -7.10 8.67
C TYR A 478 4.44 -7.93 9.26
N GLY A 479 4.75 -9.00 10.00
CA GLY A 479 3.76 -9.83 10.68
C GLY A 479 3.31 -9.26 12.03
N VAL A 480 4.25 -8.75 12.83
CA VAL A 480 3.95 -8.20 14.17
C VAL A 480 3.22 -6.86 14.09
N ALA A 481 3.58 -5.98 13.16
CA ALA A 481 2.97 -4.66 13.07
C ALA A 481 1.43 -4.70 12.85
N PRO A 482 0.86 -5.55 11.98
CA PRO A 482 -0.59 -5.75 11.85
C PRO A 482 -1.25 -6.35 13.10
N ILE A 483 -0.59 -7.26 13.81
CA ILE A 483 -1.14 -7.83 15.05
C ILE A 483 -1.28 -6.74 16.11
N LEU A 484 -0.23 -5.95 16.32
CA LEU A 484 -0.25 -4.86 17.28
C LEU A 484 -1.31 -3.81 16.93
N SER A 485 -1.41 -3.42 15.65
CA SER A 485 -2.43 -2.47 15.20
C SER A 485 -3.84 -3.05 15.27
N GLY A 486 -4.02 -4.36 15.06
CA GLY A 486 -5.27 -5.07 15.24
C GLY A 486 -5.75 -5.08 16.69
N VAL A 487 -4.82 -5.21 17.65
CA VAL A 487 -5.12 -5.05 19.10
C VAL A 487 -5.47 -3.59 19.41
N VAL A 488 -4.73 -2.62 18.86
CA VAL A 488 -5.07 -1.19 19.02
C VAL A 488 -6.45 -0.87 18.45
N ALA A 489 -6.85 -1.50 17.34
CA ALA A 489 -8.18 -1.32 16.75
C ALA A 489 -9.33 -1.78 17.67
N ILE A 490 -9.06 -2.61 18.69
CA ILE A 490 -10.06 -3.00 19.69
C ILE A 490 -10.55 -1.78 20.48
N TYR A 491 -9.73 -0.74 20.65
CA TYR A 491 -10.13 0.48 21.36
C TYR A 491 -11.01 1.42 20.53
N LEU A 492 -11.19 1.15 19.24
CA LEU A 492 -12.08 1.94 18.40
C LEU A 492 -13.56 1.61 18.67
N PRO A 493 -14.47 2.60 18.60
CA PRO A 493 -15.90 2.37 18.81
C PRO A 493 -16.55 1.73 17.58
N GLU A 494 -17.51 0.83 17.80
CA GLU A 494 -18.29 0.22 16.71
C GLU A 494 -19.24 1.24 16.08
N THR A 495 -19.43 1.14 14.77
CA THR A 495 -20.25 2.07 13.96
C THR A 495 -21.47 1.39 13.32
N LEU A 496 -21.58 0.06 13.39
CA LEU A 496 -22.73 -0.68 12.86
C LEU A 496 -24.05 -0.17 13.46
N GLY A 497 -24.96 0.27 12.58
CA GLY A 497 -26.29 0.76 12.96
C GLY A 497 -26.32 2.12 13.67
N ALA A 498 -25.16 2.75 13.88
CA ALA A 498 -25.08 4.07 14.51
C ALA A 498 -25.30 5.19 13.47
N PRO A 499 -25.99 6.30 13.81
CA PRO A 499 -26.06 7.46 12.93
C PRO A 499 -24.66 8.05 12.72
N LEU A 500 -24.42 8.77 11.61
CA LEU A 500 -23.15 9.47 11.40
C LEU A 500 -23.03 10.64 12.39
N PRO A 501 -21.86 10.87 13.03
CA PRO A 501 -21.67 12.03 13.87
C PRO A 501 -21.51 13.28 12.99
N ASP A 502 -22.24 14.34 13.32
CA ASP A 502 -22.14 15.60 12.59
C ASP A 502 -21.20 16.55 13.32
N THR A 503 -21.25 16.58 14.66
CA THR A 503 -20.40 17.45 15.49
C THR A 503 -19.36 16.66 16.30
N ILE A 504 -18.33 17.35 16.80
CA ILE A 504 -17.34 16.78 17.72
C ILE A 504 -18.00 16.39 19.05
N GLN A 505 -19.01 17.16 19.49
CA GLN A 505 -19.77 16.89 20.71
C GLN A 505 -20.53 15.56 20.59
N ASP A 506 -21.10 15.26 19.42
CA ASP A 506 -21.79 13.97 19.18
C ASP A 506 -20.86 12.78 19.40
N VAL A 507 -19.56 12.92 19.08
CA VAL A 507 -18.57 11.87 19.29
C VAL A 507 -18.24 11.71 20.77
N ASP A 508 -18.08 12.81 21.49
CA ASP A 508 -17.83 12.80 22.94
C ASP A 508 -19.03 12.25 23.73
N GLU A 509 -20.26 12.59 23.34
CA GLU A 509 -21.49 12.06 23.93
C GLU A 509 -21.63 10.55 23.72
N ARG A 510 -21.28 10.03 22.54
CA ARG A 510 -21.25 8.57 22.28
C ARG A 510 -20.25 7.86 23.17
N SER A 511 -19.06 8.44 23.33
CA SER A 511 -18.04 7.88 24.21
C SER A 511 -18.51 7.90 25.67
N CYS A 512 -19.13 8.99 26.11
CA CYS A 512 -19.69 9.12 27.46
C CYS A 512 -20.81 8.11 27.73
N LYS A 513 -21.78 7.95 26.81
CA LYS A 513 -22.85 6.94 26.94
C LYS A 513 -22.29 5.52 27.04
N LYS A 514 -21.23 5.20 26.29
CA LYS A 514 -20.56 3.90 26.37
C LYS A 514 -19.85 3.68 27.71
N THR A 515 -19.19 4.71 28.24
CA THR A 515 -18.58 4.65 29.58
C THR A 515 -19.64 4.48 30.67
N ILE A 516 -20.79 5.16 30.56
CA ILE A 516 -21.91 5.03 31.50
C ILE A 516 -22.52 3.62 31.42
N LEU A 517 -22.81 3.10 30.22
CA LEU A 517 -23.31 1.73 30.01
C LEU A 517 -22.34 0.64 30.49
N ASN A 518 -21.03 0.90 30.43
CA ASN A 518 -20.00 -0.01 30.95
C ASN A 518 -19.73 0.18 32.47
N ALA A 519 -20.16 1.31 33.07
CA ALA A 519 -20.08 1.59 34.50
C ALA A 519 -21.37 1.20 35.25
N SER A 520 -22.51 1.15 34.56
CA SER A 520 -23.80 0.68 35.08
C SER A 520 -24.05 -0.84 35.12
N PRO A 521 -23.21 -1.77 34.58
CA PRO A 521 -23.56 -3.19 34.59
C PRO A 521 -23.49 -3.78 36.01
N LYS A 522 -23.00 -3.02 37.01
CA LYS A 522 -23.05 -3.39 38.43
C LYS A 522 -24.22 -2.79 39.21
N LYS A 523 -24.98 -1.84 38.66
CA LYS A 523 -26.09 -1.20 39.38
C LYS A 523 -27.45 -1.77 38.97
N GLU A 524 -27.64 -2.06 37.68
CA GLU A 524 -28.86 -2.70 37.21
C GLU A 524 -28.97 -4.17 37.66
N GLU A 525 -27.87 -4.94 37.73
CA GLU A 525 -27.90 -6.29 38.31
C GLU A 525 -28.15 -6.28 39.83
N LEU A 526 -27.65 -5.27 40.56
CA LEU A 526 -27.89 -5.15 42.02
C LEU A 526 -29.29 -4.64 42.34
N ASP A 527 -29.83 -3.71 41.55
CA ASP A 527 -31.19 -3.20 41.72
C ASP A 527 -32.24 -4.26 41.29
N MET A 528 -31.95 -5.09 40.28
CA MET A 528 -32.79 -6.24 39.92
C MET A 528 -32.72 -7.35 40.98
N LEU A 529 -31.54 -7.65 41.54
CA LEU A 529 -31.40 -8.60 42.66
C LEU A 529 -32.07 -8.09 43.95
N CYS A 530 -32.02 -6.79 44.24
CA CYS A 530 -32.74 -6.18 45.36
C CYS A 530 -34.26 -6.23 45.16
N LEU A 531 -34.76 -5.90 43.96
CA LEU A 531 -36.20 -5.96 43.62
C LEU A 531 -36.74 -7.40 43.67
N VAL A 532 -35.99 -8.37 43.14
CA VAL A 532 -36.35 -9.79 43.19
C VAL A 532 -36.31 -10.32 44.62
N SER A 533 -35.37 -9.86 45.47
CA SER A 533 -35.34 -10.24 46.89
C SER A 533 -36.52 -9.67 47.69
N SER A 534 -36.97 -8.45 47.35
CA SER A 534 -38.12 -7.76 47.96
C SER A 534 -39.45 -8.42 47.59
N GLU A 535 -39.66 -8.77 46.32
CA GLU A 535 -40.87 -9.46 45.86
C GLU A 535 -40.95 -10.91 46.36
N LEU A 536 -39.82 -11.63 46.44
CA LEU A 536 -39.79 -12.97 47.04
C LEU A 536 -40.07 -12.95 48.56
N PHE A 537 -39.68 -11.90 49.28
CA PHE A 537 -39.98 -11.76 50.70
C PHE A 537 -41.46 -11.41 50.95
N GLN A 538 -42.10 -10.63 50.08
CA GLN A 538 -43.55 -10.39 50.14
C GLN A 538 -44.39 -11.61 49.73
N LEU A 539 -43.94 -12.40 48.74
CA LEU A 539 -44.62 -13.64 48.34
C LEU A 539 -44.52 -14.74 49.41
N ALA A 540 -43.44 -14.79 50.20
CA ALA A 540 -43.30 -15.73 51.31
C ALA A 540 -44.21 -15.40 52.51
N LEU A 541 -44.53 -14.12 52.74
CA LEU A 541 -45.44 -13.68 53.82
C LEU A 541 -46.93 -13.89 53.48
N LEU A 542 -47.28 -14.01 52.20
CA LEU A 542 -48.65 -14.26 51.74
C LEU A 542 -49.04 -15.74 51.65
N TRP A 543 -48.10 -16.68 51.91
CA TRP A 543 -48.34 -18.12 51.88
C TRP A 543 -48.55 -18.78 53.26
N HIS A 544 -48.75 -17.98 54.32
CA HIS A 544 -49.01 -18.48 55.68
C HIS A 544 -50.29 -17.92 56.35
N CYS A 545 -51.18 -17.29 55.59
CA CYS A 545 -52.51 -16.92 56.09
C CYS A 545 -53.61 -17.29 55.08
N GLY A 546 -54.34 -18.36 55.41
CA GLY A 546 -55.66 -18.72 54.88
C GLY A 546 -55.70 -20.16 54.35
N ASP A 547 -56.50 -21.10 54.84
CA ASP A 547 -57.51 -21.25 55.92
C ASP A 547 -57.91 -22.76 55.91
N PRO A 548 -58.68 -23.33 56.88
CA PRO A 548 -59.49 -22.69 57.92
C PRO A 548 -59.10 -23.02 59.38
#